data_AF-A0A6A4HBI8-F1
#
_entry.id   AF-A0A6A4HBI8-F1
#
_cell.length_a   1.000
_cell.length_b   1.000
_cell.length_c   1.000
_cell.angle_alpha   90.00
_cell.angle_beta   90.00
_cell.angle_gamma   90.00
#
_symmetry.space_group_name_H-M   'P 1'
#
loop_
_entity.id
_entity.type
_entity.pdbx_description
1 polymer ?
#
loop_
_entity_poly.entity_id
_entity_poly.type
_entity_poly.pdbx_seq_one_letter_code
_entity_poly.pdbx_strand_id
1 'polypeptide(L)' 'MAISLHSSSCKRKIYLLSLTENQVTTAHRLHVSQSTVSRVKQILSSVEETEEYA' A
#
# COMPACT_ATOMS: atom_id res chain seq x y z
N MET A 1 14.56 -4.69 -13.40
CA MET A 1 14.70 -5.14 -12.00
C MET A 1 13.30 -5.27 -11.41
N ALA A 2 12.85 -6.49 -11.12
CA ALA A 2 11.58 -6.73 -10.42
C ALA A 2 11.86 -6.83 -8.92
N ILE A 3 11.32 -5.91 -8.13
CA ILE A 3 11.41 -5.99 -6.68
C ILE A 3 10.43 -7.07 -6.25
N SER A 4 10.94 -8.23 -5.83
CA SER A 4 10.14 -9.32 -5.28
C SER A 4 9.42 -8.85 -4.01
N LEU A 5 8.10 -8.64 -4.10
CA LEU A 5 7.21 -8.26 -3.00
C LEU A 5 6.96 -9.45 -2.04
N HIS A 6 8.01 -9.97 -1.42
CA HIS A 6 7.92 -10.95 -0.33
C HIS A 6 8.18 -10.27 1.02
N SER A 7 7.37 -9.26 1.35
CA SER A 7 7.40 -8.65 2.68
C SER A 7 6.09 -7.91 2.95
N SER A 8 5.35 -8.38 3.95
CA SER A 8 4.20 -7.70 4.56
C SER A 8 4.51 -6.25 4.96
N SER A 9 5.78 -5.92 5.23
CA SER A 9 6.26 -4.57 5.54
C SER A 9 6.15 -3.59 4.36
N CYS A 10 6.43 -4.02 3.13
CA CYS A 10 6.35 -3.16 1.95
C CYS A 10 4.91 -2.73 1.63
N LYS A 11 3.95 -3.66 1.75
CA LYS A 11 2.52 -3.36 1.54
C LYS A 11 2.01 -2.40 2.61
N ARG A 12 2.36 -2.62 3.88
CA ARG A 12 1.99 -1.72 4.98
C ARG A 12 2.56 -0.32 4.81
N LYS A 13 3.82 -0.21 4.35
CA LYS A 13 4.45 1.09 4.05
C LYS A 13 3.76 1.84 2.90
N ILE A 14 3.41 1.13 1.82
CA ILE A 14 2.63 1.71 0.70
C ILE A 14 1.27 2.21 1.20
N TYR A 15 0.57 1.41 2.00
CA TYR A 15 -0.73 1.78 2.55
C TYR A 15 -0.65 3.02 3.44
N LEU A 16 0.23 3.03 4.44
CA LEU A 16 0.39 4.16 5.36
C LEU A 16 0.74 5.47 4.63
N LEU A 17 1.62 5.41 3.63
CA LEU A 17 1.94 6.59 2.82
C LEU A 17 0.76 7.01 1.92
N SER A 18 -0.04 6.07 1.43
CA SER A 18 -1.23 6.36 0.62
C SER A 18 -2.42 6.95 1.40
N LEU A 19 -2.33 6.99 2.74
CA LEU A 19 -3.28 7.68 3.62
C LEU A 19 -2.96 9.17 3.74
N THR A 20 -1.68 9.55 3.66
CA THR A 20 -1.21 10.93 3.87
C THR A 20 -0.79 11.62 2.58
N GLU A 21 -0.42 10.87 1.54
CA GLU A 21 0.02 11.38 0.24
C GLU A 21 -0.92 10.93 -0.88
N ASN A 22 -0.90 11.68 -1.99
CA ASN A 22 -1.57 11.27 -3.22
C ASN A 22 -0.86 10.04 -3.84
N GLN A 23 -1.64 9.15 -4.45
CA GLN A 23 -1.23 7.92 -5.11
C GLN A 23 -0.03 8.09 -6.06
N VAL A 24 -0.01 9.17 -6.85
CA VAL A 24 1.07 9.47 -7.79
C VAL A 24 2.39 9.71 -7.04
N THR A 25 2.34 10.52 -5.98
CA THR A 25 3.50 10.83 -5.14
C THR A 25 4.03 9.59 -4.45
N THR A 26 3.14 8.79 -3.85
CA THR A 26 3.54 7.54 -3.17
C THR A 26 4.17 6.55 -4.14
N ALA A 27 3.60 6.38 -5.33
CA ALA A 27 4.14 5.52 -6.38
C ALA A 27 5.55 5.97 -6.81
N HIS A 28 5.74 7.27 -7.03
CA HIS A 28 7.03 7.85 -7.37
C HIS A 28 8.07 7.65 -6.26
N ARG A 29 7.73 7.97 -5.00
CA ARG A 29 8.65 7.84 -3.85
C ARG A 29 9.09 6.41 -3.57
N LEU A 30 8.20 5.44 -3.79
CA LEU A 30 8.46 4.04 -3.50
C LEU A 30 8.97 3.26 -4.72
N HIS A 31 9.15 3.92 -5.86
CA HIS A 31 9.52 3.30 -7.14
C HIS A 31 8.61 2.11 -7.49
N VAL A 32 7.30 2.28 -7.26
CA VAL A 32 6.27 1.29 -7.62
C VAL A 32 5.29 1.88 -8.62
N SER A 33 4.53 1.02 -9.30
CA SER A 33 3.46 1.50 -10.17
C SER A 33 2.30 2.08 -9.35
N GLN A 34 1.58 3.05 -9.91
CA GLN A 34 0.35 3.58 -9.29
C GLN A 34 -0.69 2.47 -9.08
N SER A 35 -0.77 1.50 -9.99
CA SER A 35 -1.65 0.33 -9.87
C SER A 35 -1.33 -0.53 -8.63
N THR A 36 -0.05 -0.63 -8.26
CA THR A 36 0.39 -1.31 -7.04
C THR A 36 -0.12 -0.59 -5.79
N VAL A 37 -0.05 0.74 -5.77
CA VAL A 37 -0.56 1.55 -4.65
C VAL A 37 -2.08 1.38 -4.50
N SER A 38 -2.83 1.45 -5.60
CA SER A 38 -4.29 1.25 -5.59
C SER A 38 -4.67 -0.14 -5.06
N ARG A 39 -4.02 -1.18 -5.58
CA ARG A 39 -4.29 -2.57 -5.17
C ARG A 39 -3.96 -2.80 -3.70
N VAL A 40 -2.85 -2.26 -3.22
CA VAL A 40 -2.46 -2.38 -1.80
C VAL A 40 -3.44 -1.64 -0.90
N LYS A 41 -3.90 -0.44 -1.31
CA LYS A 41 -4.90 0.33 -0.57
C LYS A 41 -6.21 -0.44 -0.42
N GLN A 42 -6.72 -1.00 -1.51
CA GLN A 42 -7.93 -1.83 -1.48
C GLN A 42 -7.77 -3.05 -0.56
N ILE A 43 -6.67 -3.79 -0.68
CA ILE A 43 -6.45 -5.00 0.12
C ILE A 43 -6.39 -4.70 1.62
N LEU A 44 -5.68 -3.64 2.03
CA LEU A 44 -5.46 -3.35 3.45
C LEU A 44 -6.62 -2.58 4.10
N SER A 45 -7.36 -1.76 3.34
CA SER A 45 -8.60 -1.15 3.86
C SER A 45 -9.63 -2.21 4.27
N SER A 46 -9.76 -3.29 3.50
CA SER A 46 -10.67 -4.39 3.86
C SER A 46 -10.21 -5.22 5.07
N VAL A 47 -8.93 -5.09 5.50
CA VAL A 47 -8.38 -5.82 6.64
C VAL A 47 -8.49 -4.99 7.93
N GLU A 48 -8.32 -3.67 7.88
CA GLU A 48 -8.48 -2.83 9.07
C GLU A 48 -9.93 -2.76 9.57
N GLU A 49 -10.93 -2.83 8.67
CA GLU A 49 -12.34 -2.92 9.06
C GLU A 49 -12.67 -4.18 9.90
N THR A 50 -11.86 -5.23 9.78
CA THR A 50 -12.05 -6.47 10.57
C THR A 50 -11.37 -6.45 11.94
N GLU A 51 -10.44 -5.52 12.22
CA GLU A 51 -9.79 -5.41 13.54
C GLU A 51 -10.52 -4.45 14.49
N GLU A 52 -11.41 -3.59 14.00
CA GLU A 52 -12.21 -2.66 14.82
C GLU A 52 -13.43 -3.33 15.51
N TYR A 53 -13.66 -4.63 15.29
CA TYR A 53 -14.84 -5.37 15.78
C TYR A 53 -14.54 -6.69 16.52
N ALA A 54 -13.31 -6.89 17.00
CA ALA A 54 -12.90 -8.11 17.74
C ALA A 54 -12.51 -7.83 19.19
#